data_AF-A0A953QM94-F1
#
_entry.id   AF-A0A953QM94-F1
#
_cell.length_a   1.000
_cell.length_b   1.000
_cell.length_c   1.000
_cell.angle_alpha   90.00
_cell.angle_beta   90.00
_cell.angle_gamma   90.00
#
_symmetry.space_group_name_H-M   'P 1'
#
loop_
_entity.id
_entity.type
_entity.pdbx_description
1 polymer ?
#
loop_
_entity_poly.entity_id
_entity_poly.type
_entity_poly.pdbx_seq_one_letter_code
_entity_poly.pdbx_strand_id
1 'polypeptide(L)'
;MTHLREARAAFERALELRRELAEDQSSLRAQVALAESQGDLGAWFCSSGDRVRGVAQLKEALAAADALGARDALNIEDRESVREMRAQLEQCSRP
;
A
#
# COMPACT_ATOMS: atom_id res chain seq x y z
N MET A 1 19.88 -11.68 -3.55
CA MET A 1 18.56 -11.95 -4.17
C MET A 1 17.56 -12.66 -3.24
N THR A 2 18.00 -13.44 -2.24
CA THR A 2 17.12 -14.13 -1.28
C THR A 2 16.28 -13.16 -0.44
N HIS A 3 16.90 -12.11 0.11
CA HIS A 3 16.21 -11.12 0.95
C HIS A 3 15.07 -10.36 0.25
N LEU A 4 15.16 -10.13 -1.07
CA LEU A 4 14.07 -9.50 -1.82
C LEU A 4 12.85 -10.43 -1.91
N ARG A 5 13.06 -11.74 -2.05
CA ARG A 5 11.96 -12.72 -2.07
C ARG A 5 11.34 -12.91 -0.69
N GLU A 6 12.16 -12.92 0.35
CA GLU A 6 11.70 -12.99 1.74
C GLU A 6 10.86 -11.76 2.10
N ALA A 7 11.31 -10.56 1.73
CA ALA A 7 10.56 -9.33 1.92
C ALA A 7 9.21 -9.36 1.19
N ARG A 8 9.20 -9.78 -0.09
CA ARG A 8 7.96 -9.92 -0.85
C ARG A 8 6.98 -10.89 -0.18
N ALA A 9 7.44 -12.07 0.22
CA ALA A 9 6.60 -13.07 0.87
C ALA A 9 6.01 -12.56 2.19
N ALA A 10 6.79 -11.78 2.96
CA ALA A 10 6.29 -11.13 4.16
C ALA A 10 5.21 -10.09 3.85
N PHE A 11 5.38 -9.25 2.82
CA PHE A 11 4.37 -8.29 2.40
C PHE A 11 3.09 -8.97 1.88
N GLU A 12 3.22 -10.00 1.06
CA GLU A 12 2.07 -10.78 0.56
C GLU A 12 1.30 -11.42 1.71
N ARG A 13 2.00 -11.99 2.71
CA ARG A 13 1.35 -12.58 3.88
C ARG A 13 0.66 -11.54 4.76
N ALA A 14 1.28 -10.38 4.97
CA ALA A 14 0.66 -9.28 5.71
C ALA A 14 -0.59 -8.75 4.99
N LEU A 15 -0.55 -8.67 3.65
CA LEU A 15 -1.67 -8.26 2.83
C LEU A 15 -2.85 -9.23 2.94
N GLU A 16 -2.62 -10.54 2.95
CA GLU A 16 -3.66 -11.55 3.18
C GLU A 16 -4.36 -11.36 4.52
N LEU A 17 -3.60 -11.27 5.62
CA LEU A 17 -4.15 -11.11 6.96
C LEU A 17 -4.96 -9.82 7.11
N ARG A 18 -4.49 -8.73 6.49
CA ARG A 18 -5.20 -7.44 6.53
C ARG A 18 -6.43 -7.42 5.62
N ARG A 19 -6.47 -8.21 4.54
CA ARG A 19 -7.69 -8.42 3.76
C ARG A 19 -8.75 -9.12 4.59
N GLU A 20 -8.38 -10.21 5.28
CA GLU A 20 -9.28 -10.93 6.19
C GLU A 20 -9.82 -9.98 7.28
N LEU A 21 -8.96 -9.16 7.88
CA LEU A 21 -9.39 -8.19 8.90
C LEU A 21 -10.31 -7.10 8.32
N ALA A 22 -10.10 -6.68 7.08
CA ALA A 22 -10.88 -5.65 6.40
C ALA A 22 -12.22 -6.16 5.84
N GLU A 23 -12.52 -7.47 5.93
CA GLU A 23 -13.87 -7.98 5.66
C GLU A 23 -14.90 -7.34 6.60
N ASP A 24 -14.49 -6.98 7.81
CA ASP A 24 -15.26 -6.09 8.67
C ASP A 24 -15.19 -4.64 8.14
N GLN A 25 -16.17 -4.29 7.32
CA GLN A 25 -16.30 -2.96 6.73
C GLN A 25 -16.57 -1.85 7.77
N SER A 26 -16.91 -2.19 9.01
CA SER A 26 -17.04 -1.21 10.08
C SER A 26 -15.69 -0.79 10.65
N SER A 27 -14.66 -1.63 10.49
CA SER A 27 -13.30 -1.37 10.95
C SER A 27 -12.53 -0.50 9.96
N LEU A 28 -12.57 0.81 10.18
CA LEU A 28 -11.77 1.78 9.42
C LEU A 28 -10.27 1.52 9.57
N ARG A 29 -9.82 1.10 10.75
CA ARG A 29 -8.41 0.79 10.99
C ARG A 29 -7.93 -0.42 10.20
N ALA A 30 -8.77 -1.44 10.04
CA ALA A 30 -8.46 -2.56 9.17
C ALA A 30 -8.33 -2.13 7.71
N GLN A 31 -9.20 -1.24 7.24
CA GLN A 31 -9.14 -0.70 5.88
C GLN A 31 -7.89 0.17 5.65
N VAL A 32 -7.49 0.98 6.64
CA VAL A 32 -6.23 1.76 6.57
C VAL A 32 -5.03 0.83 6.46
N ALA A 33 -4.92 -0.17 7.35
CA ALA A 33 -3.81 -1.11 7.34
C ALA A 33 -3.74 -1.91 6.02
N LEU A 34 -4.90 -2.27 5.45
CA LEU A 34 -4.97 -2.90 4.13
C LEU A 34 -4.39 -1.99 3.04
N ALA A 35 -4.81 -0.71 2.99
CA ALA A 35 -4.31 0.25 2.01
C ALA A 35 -2.79 0.45 2.12
N GLU A 36 -2.25 0.55 3.34
CA GLU A 36 -0.80 0.64 3.59
C GLU A 36 -0.05 -0.58 3.05
N SER A 37 -0.56 -1.79 3.30
CA SER A 37 0.06 -3.03 2.81
C SER A 37 0.10 -3.12 1.30
N GLN A 38 -0.96 -2.64 0.64
CA GLN A 38 -0.99 -2.54 -0.81
C GLN A 38 0.05 -1.53 -1.30
N GLY A 39 0.19 -0.40 -0.60
CA GLY A 39 1.23 0.60 -0.85
C GLY A 39 2.64 0.03 -0.75
N ASP A 40 2.95 -0.67 0.34
CA ASP A 40 4.25 -1.31 0.59
C ASP A 40 4.61 -2.31 -0.51
N LEU A 41 3.65 -3.15 -0.93
CA LEU A 41 3.88 -4.12 -1.99
C LEU A 41 4.09 -3.42 -3.35
N GLY A 42 3.36 -2.35 -3.61
CA GLY A 42 3.57 -1.50 -4.79
C GLY A 42 4.95 -0.86 -4.81
N ALA A 43 5.40 -0.32 -3.68
CA ALA A 43 6.74 0.24 -3.48
C ALA A 43 7.84 -0.79 -3.71
N TRP A 44 7.62 -2.02 -3.22
CA TRP A 44 8.52 -3.15 -3.43
C TRP A 44 8.59 -3.54 -4.92
N PHE A 45 7.46 -3.58 -5.64
CA PHE A 45 7.46 -3.86 -7.09
C PHE A 45 8.22 -2.79 -7.88
N CYS A 46 8.03 -1.51 -7.54
CA CYS A 46 8.80 -0.41 -8.12
C CYS A 46 10.31 -0.58 -7.88
N SER A 47 10.71 -0.91 -6.65
CA SER A 47 12.11 -1.10 -6.26
C SER A 47 12.74 -2.36 -6.86
N SER A 48 11.96 -3.39 -7.14
CA SER A 48 12.41 -4.65 -7.75
C SER A 48 12.43 -4.64 -9.27
N GLY A 49 11.98 -3.54 -9.90
CA GLY A 49 12.02 -3.32 -11.35
C GLY A 49 10.71 -3.62 -12.09
N ASP A 50 9.71 -4.22 -11.43
CA ASP A 50 8.38 -4.40 -12.00
C ASP A 50 7.54 -3.13 -11.83
N ARG A 51 7.95 -2.07 -12.55
CA ARG A 51 7.31 -0.75 -12.47
C ARG A 51 5.84 -0.78 -12.87
N VAL A 52 5.46 -1.63 -13.82
CA VAL A 52 4.06 -1.74 -14.27
C VAL A 52 3.18 -2.21 -13.11
N ARG A 53 3.56 -3.28 -12.42
CA ARG A 53 2.82 -3.75 -11.23
C ARG A 53 2.88 -2.76 -10.10
N GLY A 54 4.05 -2.17 -9.84
CA GLY A 54 4.24 -1.20 -8.76
C GLY A 54 3.35 0.04 -8.93
N VAL A 55 3.31 0.64 -10.12
CA VAL A 55 2.44 1.78 -10.43
C VAL A 55 0.96 1.43 -10.29
N ALA A 56 0.53 0.26 -10.78
CA ALA A 56 -0.86 -0.17 -10.64
C ALA A 56 -1.26 -0.29 -9.16
N GLN A 57 -0.41 -0.93 -8.35
CA GLN A 57 -0.72 -1.21 -6.97
C GLN A 57 -0.66 0.03 -6.07
N LEU A 58 0.30 0.94 -6.31
CA LEU A 58 0.35 2.25 -5.64
C LEU A 58 -0.90 3.09 -5.95
N LYS A 59 -1.43 3.05 -7.18
CA LYS A 59 -2.67 3.76 -7.53
C LYS A 59 -3.88 3.20 -6.78
N GLU A 60 -4.00 1.88 -6.68
CA GLU A 60 -5.07 1.23 -5.91
C GLU A 60 -5.00 1.59 -4.42
N ALA A 61 -3.80 1.51 -3.83
CA ALA A 61 -3.56 1.87 -2.43
C ALA A 61 -3.91 3.33 -2.14
N LEU A 62 -3.49 4.26 -3.02
CA LEU A 62 -3.79 5.68 -2.88
C LEU A 62 -5.29 5.98 -3.03
N ALA A 63 -5.98 5.31 -3.95
CA ALA A 63 -7.43 5.47 -4.09
C ALA A 63 -8.18 5.01 -2.83
N ALA A 64 -7.75 3.89 -2.23
CA ALA A 64 -8.30 3.41 -0.95
C ALA A 64 -8.01 4.40 0.19
N ALA A 65 -6.77 4.87 0.29
CA ALA A 65 -6.37 5.83 1.32
C ALA A 65 -7.09 7.18 1.17
N ASP A 66 -7.34 7.65 -0.05
CA ASP A 66 -8.12 8.88 -0.30
C ASP A 66 -9.58 8.73 0.15
N ALA A 67 -10.21 7.57 -0.12
CA ALA A 67 -11.55 7.27 0.35
C ALA A 67 -11.63 7.22 1.90
N LEU A 68 -10.58 6.71 2.55
CA LEU A 68 -10.46 6.68 4.01
C LEU A 68 -10.20 8.07 4.60
N GLY A 69 -9.36 8.87 3.93
CA GLY A 69 -9.11 10.26 4.29
C GLY A 69 -10.37 11.13 4.23
N ALA A 70 -11.22 10.92 3.22
CA ALA A 70 -12.51 11.61 3.11
C ALA A 70 -13.50 11.26 4.25
N ARG A 71 -13.23 10.17 4.99
CA ARG A 71 -14.00 9.73 6.17
C ARG A 71 -13.31 10.09 7.48
N ASP A 72 -12.26 10.94 7.44
CA ASP A 72 -11.41 11.29 8.57
C ASP A 72 -10.79 10.08 9.29
N ALA A 73 -10.57 8.97 8.57
CA ALA A 73 -10.03 7.74 9.14
C ALA A 73 -8.50 7.77 9.34
N LEU A 74 -7.80 8.71 8.68
CA LEU A 74 -6.35 8.80 8.68
C LEU A 74 -5.83 9.71 9.80
N ASN A 75 -4.97 9.17 10.66
CA ASN A 75 -4.18 9.94 11.62
C ASN A 75 -2.99 10.65 10.91
N ILE A 76 -2.08 11.27 11.69
CA ILE A 76 -0.92 11.98 11.13
C ILE A 76 0.04 11.01 10.43
N GLU A 77 0.33 9.87 11.03
CA GLU A 77 1.23 8.84 10.50
C GLU A 77 0.68 8.25 9.19
N ASP A 78 -0.59 7.85 9.16
CA ASP A 78 -1.25 7.31 7.96
C ASP A 78 -1.18 8.33 6.80
N ARG A 79 -1.31 9.63 7.09
CA ARG A 79 -1.18 10.71 6.09
C ARG A 79 0.25 10.87 5.58
N GLU A 80 1.26 10.61 6.41
CA GLU A 80 2.66 10.59 5.99
C GLU A 80 2.92 9.41 5.07
N SER A 81 2.44 8.21 5.42
CA SER A 81 2.51 7.03 4.55
C SER A 81 1.85 7.28 3.18
N VAL A 82 0.70 7.97 3.14
CA VAL A 82 0.06 8.38 1.88
C VAL A 82 0.94 9.33 1.07
N ARG A 83 1.63 10.29 1.71
CA ARG A 83 2.56 11.18 0.99
C ARG A 83 3.73 10.41 0.42
N GLU A 84 4.28 9.45 1.17
CA GLU A 84 5.36 8.59 0.70
C GLU A 84 4.94 7.73 -0.49
N MET A 85 3.76 7.10 -0.42
CA MET A 85 3.17 6.36 -1.54
C MET A 85 3.04 7.23 -2.80
N ARG A 86 2.60 8.49 -2.68
CA ARG A 86 2.51 9.43 -3.81
C ARG A 86 3.89 9.73 -4.39
N ALA A 87 4.87 10.02 -3.54
CA ALA A 87 6.24 10.29 -3.97
C ALA A 87 6.86 9.09 -4.70
N GLN A 88 6.59 7.87 -4.22
CA GLN A 88 7.03 6.63 -4.87
C GLN A 88 6.31 6.41 -6.21
N LEU A 89 5.01 6.67 -6.28
CA LEU A 89 4.25 6.58 -7.53
C LEU A 89 4.84 7.49 -8.60
N GLU A 90 5.15 8.74 -8.25
CA GLU A 90 5.80 9.69 -9.14
C GLU A 90 7.16 9.19 -9.63
N GLN A 91 8.00 8.70 -8.72
CA GLN A 91 9.33 8.18 -9.06
C GLN A 91 9.25 6.93 -9.95
N CYS A 92 8.33 6.03 -9.65
CA CYS A 92 8.15 4.76 -10.35
C CYS A 92 7.53 4.96 -11.74
N SER A 93 6.68 5.97 -11.90
CA SER A 93 6.05 6.34 -13.18
C SER A 93 6.97 7.13 -14.12
N ARG A 94 8.16 7.54 -13.66
CA ARG A 94 9.14 8.18 -14.55
C ARG A 94 9.65 7.20 -15.62
N PRO A 95 9.76 7.64 -16.89
CA PRO A 95 10.27 6.83 -17.98
C PRO A 95 11.75 6.46 -17.81
#